data_AF-A0A3M0YED9-F1
#
_entry.id   AF-A0A3M0YED9-F1
#
_cell.length_a   1.000
_cell.length_b   1.000
_cell.length_c   1.000
_cell.angle_alpha   90.00
_cell.angle_beta   90.00
_cell.angle_gamma   90.00
#
_symmetry.space_group_name_H-M   'P 1'
#
loop_
_entity.id
_entity.type
_entity.pdbx_description
1 polymer ?
#
loop_
_entity_poly.entity_id
_entity_poly.type
_entity_poly.pdbx_seq_one_letter_code
_entity_poly.pdbx_strand_id
1 'polypeptide(L)' 'EKAALHLAQAVARDPGYSAAWKLYGKALSELGRTEEAKEAYRRGIEAAERKGDVQAAKEMRVFLKRLEHM' A
#
# COMPACT_ATOMS: atom_id res chain seq x y z
N GLU A 1 -10.56 2.19 10.94
CA GLU A 1 -9.87 1.06 11.61
C GLU A 1 -10.14 -0.32 10.98
N LYS A 2 -11.40 -0.77 10.86
CA LYS A 2 -11.73 -2.11 10.31
C LYS A 2 -11.15 -2.40 8.92
N ALA A 3 -11.15 -1.40 8.03
CA ALA A 3 -10.59 -1.55 6.67
C ALA A 3 -9.10 -1.91 6.69
N ALA A 4 -8.29 -1.19 7.48
CA ALA A 4 -6.85 -1.45 7.58
C ALA A 4 -6.56 -2.86 8.15
N LEU A 5 -7.37 -3.32 9.10
CA LEU A 5 -7.27 -4.68 9.66
C LEU A 5 -7.55 -5.77 8.60
N HIS A 6 -8.64 -5.64 7.85
CA HIS A 6 -8.97 -6.61 6.79
C HIS A 6 -7.95 -6.59 5.65
N LEU A 7 -7.43 -5.41 5.31
CA LEU A 7 -6.40 -5.26 4.29
C LEU A 7 -5.06 -5.83 4.73
N ALA A 8 -4.67 -5.64 6.00
CA ALA A 8 -3.50 -6.30 6.58
C ALA A 8 -3.60 -7.83 6.50
N GLN A 9 -4.77 -8.40 6.79
CA GLN A 9 -5.00 -9.84 6.62
C GLN A 9 -4.95 -10.28 5.15
N ALA A 10 -5.46 -9.46 4.23
CA ALA A 10 -5.42 -9.75 2.80
C ALA A 10 -3.99 -9.82 2.27
N VAL A 11 -3.15 -8.84 2.61
CA VAL A 11 -1.74 -8.80 2.18
C VAL A 11 -0.88 -9.83 2.90
N ALA A 12 -1.25 -10.24 4.10
CA ALA A 12 -0.59 -11.35 4.80
C ALA A 12 -0.90 -12.71 4.14
N ARG A 13 -2.11 -12.88 3.59
CA ARG A 13 -2.52 -14.11 2.88
C ARG A 13 -1.96 -14.16 1.46
N ASP A 14 -1.98 -13.04 0.75
CA ASP A 14 -1.40 -12.90 -0.58
C ASP A 14 -0.49 -11.66 -0.64
N PRO A 15 0.81 -11.82 -0.36
CA PRO A 15 1.77 -10.73 -0.48
C PRO A 15 1.90 -10.14 -1.89
N GLY A 16 1.45 -10.87 -2.92
CA GLY A 16 1.43 -10.42 -4.32
C GLY A 16 0.20 -9.59 -4.69
N TYR A 17 -0.73 -9.36 -3.75
CA TYR A 17 -1.96 -8.63 -4.02
C TYR A 17 -1.75 -7.11 -4.04
N SER A 18 -1.20 -6.60 -5.15
CA SER A 18 -0.91 -5.18 -5.41
C SER A 18 -2.06 -4.22 -5.06
N ALA A 19 -3.30 -4.57 -5.42
CA ALA A 19 -4.46 -3.73 -5.12
C ALA A 19 -4.78 -3.66 -3.61
N ALA A 20 -4.61 -4.76 -2.87
CA ALA A 20 -4.79 -4.77 -1.42
C ALA A 20 -3.72 -3.92 -0.74
N TRP A 21 -2.47 -3.97 -1.18
CA TRP A 21 -1.41 -3.09 -0.68
C TRP A 21 -1.72 -1.60 -0.90
N LYS A 22 -2.20 -1.23 -2.10
CA LYS A 22 -2.61 0.15 -2.41
C LYS A 22 -3.70 0.63 -1.45
N LEU A 23 -4.75 -0.17 -1.27
CA LEU A 23 -5.85 0.15 -0.37
C LEU A 23 -5.38 0.19 1.09
N TYR A 24 -4.44 -0.68 1.48
CA TYR A 24 -3.91 -0.75 2.83
C TYR A 24 -3.13 0.53 3.19
N GLY A 25 -2.19 0.95 2.33
CA GLY A 25 -1.46 2.20 2.51
C GLY A 25 -2.39 3.40 2.57
N LYS A 26 -3.45 3.43 1.76
CA LYS A 26 -4.46 4.49 1.80
C LYS A 26 -5.21 4.51 3.13
N ALA A 27 -5.70 3.35 3.57
CA ALA A 27 -6.42 3.24 4.84
C ALA A 27 -5.54 3.63 6.05
N LEU A 28 -4.25 3.28 6.03
CA LEU A 28 -3.30 3.70 7.06
C LEU A 28 -3.05 5.21 7.04
N SER A 29 -2.91 5.81 5.86
CA SER A 29 -2.76 7.25 5.70
C SER A 29 -4.00 8.00 6.22
N GLU A 30 -5.21 7.53 5.92
CA GLU A 30 -6.47 8.12 6.42
C GLU A 30 -6.61 8.02 7.94
N LEU A 31 -5.94 7.05 8.57
CA LEU A 31 -5.87 6.88 10.02
C LEU A 31 -4.72 7.67 10.68
N GLY A 32 -3.97 8.47 9.91
CA GLY A 32 -2.81 9.22 10.41
C GLY A 32 -1.58 8.35 10.72
N ARG A 33 -1.61 7.06 10.35
CA ARG A 33 -0.50 6.11 10.55
C ARG A 33 0.50 6.22 9.39
N THR A 34 1.10 7.40 9.27
CA THR A 34 1.90 7.80 8.09
C THR A 34 3.08 6.88 7.82
N GLU A 35 3.86 6.50 8.84
CA GLU A 35 5.03 5.64 8.64
C GLU A 35 4.65 4.23 8.18
N GLU A 36 3.56 3.68 8.71
CA GLU A 36 3.04 2.38 8.29
C GLU A 36 2.45 2.46 6.87
N ALA A 37 1.81 3.57 6.52
CA ALA A 37 1.32 3.80 5.16
C ALA A 37 2.47 3.83 4.15
N LYS A 38 3.59 4.49 4.48
CA LYS A 38 4.80 4.50 3.65
C LYS A 38 5.33 3.08 3.43
N GLU A 39 5.44 2.29 4.50
CA GLU A 39 5.91 0.91 4.39
C GLU A 39 4.95 0.04 3.55
N ALA A 40 3.64 0.16 3.78
CA ALA A 40 2.64 -0.55 2.98
C ALA A 40 2.74 -0.23 1.49
N TYR A 41 2.96 1.05 1.13
CA TYR A 41 3.17 1.43 -0.26
C TYR A 41 4.49 0.90 -0.83
N ARG A 42 5.59 0.90 -0.07
CA ARG A 42 6.88 0.31 -0.52
C ARG A 42 6.74 -1.17 -0.85
N ARG A 43 6.17 -1.94 0.08
CA ARG A 43 5.87 -3.38 -0.12
C ARG A 43 4.92 -3.61 -1.29
N GLY A 44 3.90 -2.78 -1.41
CA GLY A 44 2.95 -2.82 -2.51
C GLY A 44 3.58 -2.58 -3.88
N ILE A 45 4.50 -1.63 -3.98
CA ILE A 45 5.24 -1.35 -5.21
C ILE A 45 6.06 -2.58 -5.60
N GLU A 46 6.81 -3.17 -4.67
CA GLU A 46 7.59 -4.38 -4.95
C GLU A 46 6.70 -5.54 -5.43
N ALA A 47 5.55 -5.74 -4.78
CA ALA A 47 4.57 -6.77 -5.16
C ALA A 47 4.00 -6.52 -6.56
N ALA A 48 3.63 -5.27 -6.86
CA ALA A 48 3.10 -4.87 -8.15
C ALA A 48 4.15 -5.05 -9.27
N GLU A 49 5.40 -4.67 -9.03
CA GLU A 49 6.49 -4.84 -10.00
C GLU A 49 6.78 -6.31 -10.29
N ARG A 50 6.84 -7.16 -9.26
CA ARG A 50 7.01 -8.61 -9.44
C ARG A 50 5.89 -9.24 -10.26
N LYS A 51 4.66 -8.72 -10.14
CA LYS A 51 3.48 -9.20 -10.87
C LYS A 51 3.33 -8.59 -12.26
N GLY A 52 4.11 -7.56 -12.61
CA GLY A 52 3.94 -6.79 -13.84
C GLY A 52 2.77 -5.80 -13.80
N ASP A 53 2.24 -5.49 -12.61
CA ASP A 53 1.17 -4.50 -12.41
C ASP A 53 1.75 -3.08 -12.36
N VAL A 54 2.17 -2.60 -13.54
CA VAL A 54 2.86 -1.32 -13.69
C VAL A 54 1.98 -0.13 -13.26
N GLN A 55 0.66 -0.24 -13.42
CA GLN A 55 -0.26 0.84 -13.04
C GLN A 55 -0.37 0.97 -11.53
N ALA A 56 -0.56 -0.14 -10.80
CA ALA A 56 -0.62 -0.09 -9.34
C ALA A 56 0.70 0.42 -8.74
N ALA A 57 1.86 -0.01 -9.27
CA ALA A 57 3.16 0.47 -8.83
C ALA A 57 3.31 2.00 -9.01
N LYS A 58 2.85 2.54 -10.15
CA LYS A 58 2.88 4.00 -10.42
C LYS A 58 1.99 4.77 -9.46
N GLU A 59 0.75 4.33 -9.24
CA GLU A 59 -0.17 4.97 -8.29
C GLU A 59 0.43 5.01 -6.88
N MET A 60 0.94 3.87 -6.40
CA MET A 60 1.51 3.77 -5.06
C MET A 60 2.75 4.64 -4.87
N ARG A 61 3.60 4.80 -5.91
CA ARG A 61 4.72 5.75 -5.86
C ARG A 61 4.26 7.20 -5.69
N VAL A 62 3.17 7.60 -6.34
CA VAL A 62 2.62 8.95 -6.18
C VAL A 62 2.14 9.17 -4.75
N PHE A 63 1.44 8.19 -4.17
CA PHE A 63 0.99 8.28 -2.77
C PHE A 63 2.16 8.30 -1.79
N LEU A 64 3.15 7.41 -1.97
CA LEU A 64 4.37 7.38 -1.16
C LEU A 64 5.08 8.74 -1.18
N LYS A 65 5.31 9.30 -2.38
CA LYS A 65 5.96 10.60 -2.52
C LYS A 65 5.19 11.72 -1.81
N ARG A 66 3.85 11.71 -1.88
CA ARG A 66 3.02 12.69 -1.13
C ARG A 66 3.20 12.56 0.38
N LEU A 67 3.30 11.34 0.91
CA LEU A 67 3.53 11.10 2.34
C LEU A 67 4.95 11.48 2.80
N GLU A 68 5.93 11.44 1.90
CA GLU A 68 7.33 11.83 2.19
C GLU A 68 7.54 13.35 2.19
N HIS A 69 6.61 14.11 1.61
CA HIS A 69 6.63 15.58 1.56
C HIS A 69 5.60 16.26 2.48
N MET A 70 4.91 15.48 3.32
CA MET A 70 3.98 15.96 4.34
C MET A 70 4.71 16.13 5.67
#